data_AF-A0A128F2G7-F1
#
_entry.id   AF-A0A128F2G7-F1
#
_cell.length_a   1.000
_cell.length_b   1.000
_cell.length_c   1.000
_cell.angle_alpha   90.00
_cell.angle_beta   90.00
_cell.angle_gamma   90.00
#
_symmetry.space_group_name_H-M   'P 1'
#
loop_
_entity.id
_entity.type
_entity.pdbx_description
1 polymer ?
#
loop_
_entity_poly.entity_id
_entity_poly.type
_entity_poly.pdbx_seq_one_letter_code
_entity_poly.pdbx_strand_id
1 'polypeptide(L)'
;MQAVKKESQDSFYRLLSVGARLNIELSDDPRKTQVTSRIVGYRKDQFLLIDCPSGNDPIIERFFIPNNELIIRAITDSEFRDVIAFRSLVMGVIQKPIRLLIVSLPESIAHRQIRQEPRIDTNLTVRIDADDGPFKGRLVDYSVSGCCLSASGDEHLFFEDETLKIHIEYGSDLKGVITGKVVTVNNDKEPPTAGVRFDESSSTLRKEFFYQLLFDMRANDRSLDV
;
A
#
# COMPACT_ATOMS: atom_id res chain seq x y z
N MET A 1 -18.73 -6.49 1.88
CA MET A 1 -18.38 -6.47 0.45
C MET A 1 -19.49 -5.71 -0.26
N GLN A 2 -19.25 -4.50 -0.73
CA GLN A 2 -20.19 -3.82 -1.61
C GLN A 2 -19.77 -4.10 -3.05
N ALA A 3 -20.66 -4.71 -3.83
CA ALA A 3 -20.48 -4.82 -5.26
C ALA A 3 -20.74 -3.43 -5.85
N VAL A 4 -19.68 -2.72 -6.22
CA VAL A 4 -19.81 -1.44 -6.92
C VAL A 4 -20.26 -1.76 -8.34
N LYS A 5 -21.47 -1.30 -8.67
CA LYS A 5 -22.12 -1.52 -9.96
C LYS A 5 -21.36 -0.74 -11.02
N LYS A 6 -20.79 -1.45 -12.00
CA LYS A 6 -20.22 -0.96 -13.28
C LYS A 6 -19.94 0.54 -13.25
N GLU A 7 -18.92 0.92 -12.50
CA GLU A 7 -18.17 2.13 -12.80
C GLU A 7 -17.86 2.06 -14.30
N SER A 8 -18.13 3.13 -15.06
CA SER A 8 -17.98 3.11 -16.53
C SER A 8 -16.64 2.47 -16.89
N GLN A 9 -16.55 1.59 -17.89
CA GLN A 9 -15.27 0.93 -18.23
C GLN A 9 -14.11 1.93 -18.37
N ASP A 10 -14.40 3.19 -18.68
CA ASP A 10 -13.44 4.30 -18.69
C ASP A 10 -12.86 4.69 -17.31
N SER A 11 -13.58 4.52 -16.21
CA SER A 11 -13.05 4.75 -14.85
C SER A 11 -12.11 3.63 -14.42
N PHE A 12 -12.35 2.39 -14.83
CA PHE A 12 -11.47 1.26 -14.52
C PHE A 12 -10.01 1.51 -14.96
N TYR A 13 -9.80 2.00 -16.18
CA TYR A 13 -8.46 2.29 -16.68
C TYR A 13 -7.75 3.39 -15.87
N ARG A 14 -8.49 4.29 -15.21
CA ARG A 14 -7.92 5.33 -14.35
C ARG A 14 -7.48 4.79 -12.99
N LEU A 15 -8.02 3.65 -12.57
CA LEU A 15 -7.63 2.98 -11.33
C LEU A 15 -6.31 2.19 -11.46
N LEU A 16 -5.86 1.93 -12.69
CA LEU A 16 -4.69 1.11 -13.01
C LEU A 16 -3.68 1.90 -13.85
N SER A 17 -2.84 2.68 -13.17
CA SER A 17 -1.70 3.36 -13.80
C SER A 17 -0.71 2.36 -14.42
N VAL A 18 -0.11 2.71 -15.56
CA VAL A 18 0.99 1.93 -16.13
C VAL A 18 2.13 1.84 -15.11
N GLY A 19 2.67 0.64 -14.94
CA GLY A 19 3.68 0.33 -13.94
C GLY A 19 3.12 -0.03 -12.56
N ALA A 20 1.80 0.10 -12.34
CA ALA A 20 1.18 -0.29 -11.07
C ALA A 20 1.46 -1.77 -10.76
N ARG A 21 1.84 -2.03 -9.50
CA ARG A 21 2.12 -3.39 -9.02
C ARG A 21 0.83 -4.18 -8.88
N LEU A 22 0.89 -5.42 -9.35
CA LEU A 22 -0.20 -6.39 -9.27
C LEU A 22 0.23 -7.56 -8.40
N ASN A 23 -0.69 -8.02 -7.55
CA ASN A 23 -0.62 -9.34 -6.94
C ASN A 23 -1.62 -10.24 -7.65
N ILE A 24 -1.14 -11.30 -8.29
CA ILE A 24 -1.96 -12.22 -9.07
C ILE A 24 -1.92 -13.62 -8.46
N GLU A 25 -3.03 -14.33 -8.59
CA GLU A 25 -3.28 -15.65 -8.01
C GLU A 25 -4.11 -16.46 -9.02
N LEU A 26 -3.87 -17.76 -9.15
CA LEU A 26 -4.76 -18.65 -9.91
C LEU A 26 -6.00 -18.93 -9.08
N SER A 27 -7.20 -18.71 -9.64
CA SER A 27 -8.44 -18.88 -8.86
C SER A 27 -8.66 -20.30 -8.36
N ASP A 28 -8.04 -21.29 -8.99
CA ASP A 28 -8.18 -22.70 -8.63
C ASP A 28 -7.02 -23.22 -7.78
N ASP A 29 -6.06 -22.37 -7.40
CA ASP A 29 -4.96 -22.77 -6.52
C ASP A 29 -5.44 -22.85 -5.06
N PRO A 30 -5.49 -24.06 -4.46
CA PRO A 30 -5.91 -24.21 -3.07
C PRO A 30 -4.96 -23.53 -2.07
N ARG A 31 -3.70 -23.29 -2.46
CA ARG A 31 -2.69 -22.61 -1.62
C ARG A 31 -2.81 -21.10 -1.69
N LYS A 32 -3.59 -20.57 -2.65
CA LYS A 32 -3.73 -19.13 -2.92
C LYS A 32 -2.37 -18.44 -3.09
N THR A 33 -1.48 -19.09 -3.83
CA THR A 33 -0.12 -18.60 -4.07
C THR A 33 -0.18 -17.27 -4.79
N GLN A 34 0.35 -16.23 -4.15
CA GLN A 34 0.38 -14.89 -4.70
C GLN A 34 1.75 -14.64 -5.33
N VAL A 35 1.73 -14.22 -6.59
CA VAL A 35 2.94 -13.79 -7.32
C VAL A 35 2.78 -12.36 -7.78
N THR A 36 3.90 -11.67 -7.95
CA THR A 36 3.91 -10.26 -8.34
C THR A 36 3.98 -10.09 -9.86
N SER A 37 3.32 -9.06 -10.37
CA SER A 37 3.34 -8.62 -11.77
C SER A 37 3.18 -7.09 -11.82
N ARG A 38 3.12 -6.50 -13.00
CA ARG A 38 2.88 -5.07 -13.23
C ARG A 38 1.99 -4.84 -14.43
N ILE A 39 1.20 -3.77 -14.39
CA ILE A 39 0.47 -3.26 -15.56
C ILE A 39 1.48 -2.73 -16.57
N VAL A 40 1.47 -3.25 -17.79
CA VAL A 40 2.22 -2.70 -18.93
C VAL A 40 1.32 -1.79 -19.75
N GLY A 41 0.04 -2.13 -19.86
CA GLY A 41 -0.95 -1.29 -20.52
C GLY A 41 -2.23 -2.05 -20.79
N TYR A 42 -3.02 -1.55 -21.74
CA TYR A 42 -4.26 -2.17 -22.15
C TYR A 42 -4.60 -1.79 -23.58
N ARG A 43 -5.44 -2.61 -24.22
CA ARG A 43 -6.18 -2.21 -25.40
C ARG A 43 -7.63 -2.07 -25.01
N LYS A 44 -8.15 -0.84 -25.13
CA LYS A 44 -9.51 -0.48 -24.70
C LYS A 44 -10.52 -1.48 -25.26
N ASP A 45 -11.36 -1.99 -24.36
CA ASP A 45 -12.45 -2.93 -24.60
C ASP A 45 -12.01 -4.30 -25.15
N GLN A 46 -10.70 -4.62 -25.07
CA GLN A 46 -10.14 -5.88 -25.55
C GLN A 46 -9.41 -6.65 -24.43
N PHE A 47 -8.32 -6.11 -23.90
CA PHE A 47 -7.47 -6.83 -22.95
C PHE A 47 -6.60 -5.90 -22.11
N LEU A 48 -6.13 -6.42 -20.97
CA LEU A 48 -4.99 -5.89 -20.24
C LEU A 48 -3.70 -6.60 -20.66
N LEU A 49 -2.60 -5.87 -20.61
CA LEU A 49 -1.26 -6.37 -20.83
C LEU A 49 -0.47 -6.22 -19.53
N ILE A 50 0.01 -7.34 -18.99
CA ILE A 50 0.76 -7.36 -17.73
C ILE A 50 2.08 -8.12 -17.88
N ASP A 51 3.05 -7.82 -17.03
CA ASP A 51 4.31 -8.57 -17.00
C ASP A 51 4.03 -10.04 -16.64
N CYS A 52 4.76 -10.97 -17.25
CA CYS A 52 4.73 -12.35 -16.79
C CYS A 52 5.27 -12.42 -15.35
N PRO A 53 4.61 -13.14 -14.42
CA PRO A 53 5.19 -13.39 -13.11
C PRO A 53 6.51 -14.15 -13.24
N SER A 54 7.48 -13.79 -12.41
CA SER A 54 8.81 -14.41 -12.37
C SER A 54 9.03 -15.14 -11.06
N GLY A 55 9.77 -16.25 -11.09
CA GLY A 55 10.11 -17.05 -9.92
C GLY A 55 10.39 -18.50 -10.30
N ASN A 56 10.71 -19.31 -9.29
CA ASN A 56 11.04 -20.74 -9.47
C ASN A 56 9.92 -21.68 -9.03
N ASP A 57 8.78 -21.15 -8.56
CA ASP A 57 7.65 -21.99 -8.15
C ASP A 57 7.04 -22.67 -9.39
N PRO A 58 6.91 -24.02 -9.42
CA PRO A 58 6.31 -24.74 -10.55
C PRO A 58 4.90 -24.26 -10.92
N ILE A 59 4.18 -23.63 -9.99
CA ILE A 59 2.85 -23.07 -10.26
C ILE A 59 2.88 -21.95 -11.30
N ILE A 60 4.02 -21.27 -11.48
CA ILE A 60 4.19 -20.14 -12.40
C ILE A 60 3.85 -20.54 -13.84
N GLU A 61 4.19 -21.77 -14.25
CA GLU A 61 3.88 -22.27 -15.59
C GLU A 61 2.37 -22.27 -15.88
N ARG A 62 1.53 -22.43 -14.84
CA ARG A 62 0.08 -22.41 -14.99
C ARG A 62 -0.46 -21.01 -15.33
N PHE A 63 0.26 -19.93 -15.00
CA PHE A 63 -0.17 -18.57 -15.37
C PHE A 63 -0.07 -18.31 -16.88
N PHE A 64 0.61 -19.18 -17.63
CA PHE A 64 0.80 -19.04 -19.08
C PHE A 64 -0.21 -19.85 -19.91
N ILE A 65 -1.08 -20.64 -19.26
CA ILE A 65 -2.05 -21.52 -19.91
C ILE A 65 -3.31 -20.70 -20.24
N PRO A 66 -3.73 -20.63 -21.52
CA PRO A 66 -4.97 -19.97 -21.91
C PRO A 66 -6.20 -20.51 -21.17
N ASN A 67 -7.15 -19.62 -20.89
CA ASN A 67 -8.39 -19.83 -20.14
C ASN A 67 -8.23 -20.13 -18.64
N ASN A 68 -7.00 -20.16 -18.10
CA ASN A 68 -6.87 -20.13 -16.65
C ASN A 68 -7.38 -18.80 -16.10
N GLU A 69 -8.15 -18.87 -15.02
CA GLU A 69 -8.71 -17.69 -14.37
C GLU A 69 -7.75 -17.18 -13.29
N LEU A 70 -7.42 -15.89 -13.41
CA LEU A 70 -6.59 -15.17 -12.47
C LEU A 70 -7.45 -14.28 -11.58
N ILE A 71 -7.15 -14.24 -10.29
CA ILE A 71 -7.57 -13.20 -9.37
C ILE A 71 -6.45 -12.16 -9.33
N ILE A 72 -6.73 -10.96 -9.83
CA ILE A 72 -5.76 -9.86 -9.90
C ILE A 72 -6.14 -8.82 -8.85
N ARG A 73 -5.16 -8.41 -8.04
CA ARG A 73 -5.30 -7.35 -7.03
C ARG A 73 -4.30 -6.25 -7.30
N ALA A 74 -4.76 -5.00 -7.28
CA ALA A 74 -3.93 -3.83 -7.44
C ALA A 74 -4.23 -2.81 -6.36
N ILE A 75 -3.20 -2.09 -5.91
CA ILE A 75 -3.37 -0.90 -5.08
C ILE A 75 -3.51 0.28 -6.04
N THR A 76 -4.62 0.99 -5.94
CA THR A 76 -4.90 2.17 -6.75
C THR A 76 -4.12 3.37 -6.24
N ASP A 77 -3.94 4.37 -7.10
CA ASP A 77 -3.32 5.66 -6.75
C ASP A 77 -4.31 6.61 -6.06
N SER A 78 -5.40 6.10 -5.47
CA SER A 78 -6.34 6.92 -4.69
C SER A 78 -5.70 7.39 -3.37
N GLU A 79 -6.25 8.44 -2.78
CA GLU A 79 -5.82 8.98 -1.48
C GLU A 79 -5.80 7.90 -0.37
N PHE A 80 -6.72 6.94 -0.45
CA PHE A 80 -6.86 5.85 0.51
C PHE A 80 -6.07 4.59 0.14
N ARG A 81 -5.37 4.61 -1.01
CA ARG A 81 -4.67 3.44 -1.57
C ARG A 81 -5.59 2.23 -1.61
N ASP A 82 -6.78 2.44 -2.19
CA ASP A 82 -7.80 1.40 -2.26
C ASP A 82 -7.29 0.19 -3.01
N VAL A 83 -7.68 -1.01 -2.59
CA VAL A 83 -7.42 -2.22 -3.38
C VAL A 83 -8.61 -2.50 -4.26
N ILE A 84 -8.32 -2.65 -5.55
CA ILE A 84 -9.23 -3.30 -6.48
C ILE A 84 -8.84 -4.76 -6.64
N ALA A 85 -9.86 -5.61 -6.74
CA ALA A 85 -9.70 -7.02 -7.05
C ALA A 85 -10.66 -7.40 -8.16
N PHE A 86 -10.20 -8.14 -9.14
CA PHE A 86 -11.02 -8.58 -10.26
C PHE A 86 -10.54 -9.92 -10.81
N ARG A 87 -11.44 -10.61 -11.54
CA ARG A 87 -11.14 -11.86 -12.23
C ARG A 87 -10.89 -11.60 -13.70
N SER A 88 -9.87 -12.24 -14.24
CA SER A 88 -9.51 -12.17 -15.66
C SER A 88 -9.06 -13.53 -16.16
N LEU A 89 -9.37 -13.85 -17.41
CA LEU A 89 -8.90 -15.07 -18.07
C LEU A 89 -7.58 -14.81 -18.79
N VAL A 90 -6.65 -15.75 -18.72
CA VAL A 90 -5.46 -15.74 -19.56
C VAL A 90 -5.89 -15.92 -21.02
N MET A 91 -5.62 -14.93 -21.86
CA MET A 91 -5.91 -14.99 -23.30
C MET A 91 -4.73 -15.51 -24.09
N GLY A 92 -3.50 -15.26 -23.62
CA GLY A 92 -2.28 -15.74 -24.26
C GLY A 92 -1.02 -15.08 -23.71
N VAL A 93 0.12 -15.50 -24.24
CA VAL A 93 1.45 -15.02 -23.84
C VAL A 93 2.21 -14.52 -25.06
N ILE A 94 2.69 -13.29 -25.00
CA ILE A 94 3.68 -12.76 -25.94
C ILE A 94 5.04 -13.21 -25.43
N GLN A 95 5.86 -13.86 -26.27
CA GLN A 95 7.17 -14.36 -25.84
C GLN A 95 8.35 -13.47 -26.23
N LYS A 96 8.20 -12.61 -27.25
CA LYS A 96 9.27 -11.76 -27.79
C LYS A 96 8.74 -10.35 -28.09
N PRO A 97 9.57 -9.30 -27.96
CA PRO A 97 10.95 -9.32 -27.44
C PRO A 97 11.02 -9.51 -25.91
N ILE A 98 9.90 -9.31 -25.20
CA ILE A 98 9.76 -9.44 -23.75
C ILE A 98 8.53 -10.31 -23.49
N ARG A 99 8.58 -11.12 -22.42
CA ARG A 99 7.45 -11.99 -22.02
C ARG A 99 6.34 -11.17 -21.36
N LEU A 100 5.17 -11.14 -21.99
CA LEU A 100 3.98 -10.43 -21.48
C LEU A 100 2.76 -11.35 -21.49
N LEU A 101 1.91 -11.18 -20.49
CA LEU A 101 0.66 -11.92 -20.35
C LEU A 101 -0.50 -11.04 -20.81
N ILE A 102 -1.31 -11.57 -21.72
CA ILE A 102 -2.56 -10.95 -22.18
C ILE A 102 -3.69 -11.54 -21.36
N VAL A 103 -4.44 -10.70 -20.66
CA VAL A 103 -5.59 -11.14 -19.84
C VAL A 103 -6.85 -10.38 -20.22
N SER A 104 -8.00 -11.05 -20.10
CA SER A 104 -9.29 -10.45 -20.44
C SER A 104 -9.61 -9.27 -19.52
N LEU A 105 -10.41 -8.33 -20.03
CA LEU A 105 -11.02 -7.34 -19.16
C LEU A 105 -11.98 -8.02 -18.17
N PRO A 106 -12.08 -7.51 -16.93
CA PRO A 106 -12.99 -8.09 -15.94
C PRO A 106 -14.44 -7.73 -16.25
N GLU A 107 -15.37 -8.63 -15.92
CA GLU A 107 -16.81 -8.35 -15.98
C GLU A 107 -17.27 -7.47 -14.80
N SER A 108 -16.60 -7.60 -13.66
CA SER A 108 -16.87 -6.85 -12.44
C SER A 108 -15.58 -6.60 -11.66
N ILE A 109 -15.56 -5.49 -10.92
CA ILE A 109 -14.43 -5.08 -10.09
C ILE A 109 -14.94 -4.95 -8.66
N ALA A 110 -14.26 -5.65 -7.75
CA ALA A 110 -14.46 -5.46 -6.33
C ALA A 110 -13.55 -4.33 -5.85
N HIS A 111 -14.14 -3.28 -5.30
CA HIS A 111 -13.42 -2.18 -4.68
C HIS A 111 -13.42 -2.38 -3.16
N ARG A 112 -12.25 -2.32 -2.54
CA ARG A 112 -12.11 -2.35 -1.08
C ARG A 112 -11.16 -1.24 -0.63
N GLN A 113 -11.74 -0.29 0.08
CA GLN A 113 -10.97 0.64 0.89
C GLN A 113 -10.24 -0.14 1.99
N ILE A 114 -8.90 -0.11 1.94
CA ILE A 114 -8.06 -0.77 2.95
C ILE A 114 -7.89 0.13 4.16
N ARG A 115 -7.76 1.44 3.93
CA ARG A 115 -7.48 2.43 4.96
C ARG A 115 -8.76 3.16 5.33
N GLN A 116 -9.14 3.13 6.60
CA GLN A 116 -10.29 3.90 7.08
C GLN A 116 -10.02 5.41 7.07
N GLU A 117 -8.74 5.81 7.10
CA GLU A 117 -8.31 7.20 7.21
C GLU A 117 -7.16 7.47 6.23
N PRO A 118 -7.06 8.70 5.68
CA PRO A 118 -5.95 9.09 4.83
C PRO A 118 -4.64 9.12 5.63
N ARG A 119 -3.51 8.91 4.93
CA ARG A 119 -2.17 9.03 5.51
C ARG A 119 -1.43 10.18 4.86
N ILE A 120 -0.71 10.92 5.69
CA ILE A 120 0.17 12.00 5.28
C ILE A 120 1.59 11.46 5.28
N ASP A 121 2.23 11.46 4.12
CA ASP A 121 3.66 11.20 4.02
C ASP A 121 4.41 12.31 4.75
N THR A 122 5.39 11.92 5.56
CA THR A 122 6.14 12.83 6.40
C THR A 122 7.58 12.33 6.54
N ASN A 123 8.42 13.16 7.16
CA ASN A 123 9.83 12.86 7.32
C ASN A 123 10.39 13.42 8.63
N LEU A 124 9.53 13.45 9.65
CA LEU A 124 9.83 14.08 10.92
C LEU A 124 10.67 13.16 11.79
N THR A 125 11.72 13.73 12.37
CA THR A 125 12.49 13.07 13.41
C THR A 125 11.71 13.12 14.71
N VAL A 126 11.52 11.98 15.36
CA VAL A 126 10.78 11.85 16.61
C VAL A 126 11.61 11.08 17.64
N ARG A 127 11.44 11.44 18.91
CA ARG A 127 11.91 10.62 20.03
C ARG A 127 10.86 9.57 20.34
N ILE A 128 11.28 8.33 20.50
CA ILE A 128 10.40 7.21 20.82
C ILE A 128 10.93 6.55 22.09
N ASP A 129 10.06 6.31 23.07
CA ASP A 129 10.40 5.46 24.20
C ASP A 129 9.82 4.06 23.95
N ALA A 130 10.70 3.05 23.94
CA ALA A 130 10.38 1.63 23.99
C ALA A 130 10.69 1.06 25.39
N ASP A 131 10.37 -0.21 25.60
CA ASP A 131 10.60 -0.89 26.88
C ASP A 131 12.10 -1.08 27.20
N ASP A 132 12.95 -1.21 26.18
CA ASP A 132 14.41 -1.36 26.27
C ASP A 132 15.16 -0.03 26.33
N GLY A 133 14.51 1.07 25.97
CA GLY A 133 15.03 2.42 26.13
C GLY A 133 14.51 3.41 25.10
N PRO A 134 14.91 4.68 25.20
CA PRO A 134 14.57 5.67 24.21
C PRO A 134 15.51 5.62 23.02
N PHE A 135 14.95 5.79 21.82
CA PHE A 135 15.71 5.89 20.58
C PHE A 135 15.18 7.00 19.68
N LYS A 136 15.96 7.34 18.67
CA LYS A 136 15.59 8.33 17.66
C LYS A 136 15.06 7.63 16.41
N GLY A 137 13.85 7.99 15.99
CA GLY A 137 13.23 7.47 14.77
C GLY A 137 12.79 8.56 13.81
N ARG A 138 12.31 8.15 12.65
CA ARG A 138 11.60 9.00 11.70
C ARG A 138 10.17 8.52 11.55
N LEU A 139 9.24 9.45 11.64
CA LEU A 139 7.87 9.31 11.21
C LEU A 139 7.85 9.39 9.68
N VAL A 140 7.52 8.28 9.02
CA VAL A 140 7.52 8.13 7.55
C VAL A 140 6.15 8.45 6.97
N ASP A 141 5.10 7.98 7.62
CA ASP A 141 3.72 8.35 7.30
C ASP A 141 2.93 8.51 8.60
N TYR A 142 1.80 9.23 8.56
CA TYR A 142 0.92 9.44 9.71
C TYR A 142 -0.56 9.47 9.32
N SER A 143 -1.41 8.78 10.07
CA SER A 143 -2.87 8.92 10.10
C SER A 143 -3.36 9.08 11.55
N VAL A 144 -4.63 9.45 11.73
CA VAL A 144 -5.23 9.60 13.08
C VAL A 144 -5.20 8.28 13.88
N SER A 145 -5.21 7.13 13.20
CA SER A 145 -5.20 5.77 13.77
C SER A 145 -3.83 5.08 13.83
N GLY A 146 -2.77 5.64 13.24
CA GLY A 146 -1.46 4.98 13.24
C GLY A 146 -0.39 5.71 12.43
N CYS A 147 0.80 5.13 12.38
CA CYS A 147 1.92 5.66 11.60
C CYS A 147 2.89 4.58 11.15
N CYS A 148 3.75 4.94 10.21
CA CYS A 148 4.95 4.18 9.87
C CYS A 148 6.17 4.86 10.51
N LEU A 149 6.96 4.09 11.25
CA LEU A 149 8.23 4.51 11.81
C LEU A 149 9.40 3.86 11.06
N SER A 150 10.54 4.54 11.04
CA SER A 150 11.83 3.96 10.68
C SER A 150 12.90 4.37 11.67
N ALA A 151 13.88 3.52 11.89
CA ALA A 151 15.04 3.78 12.75
C ALA A 151 16.28 3.13 12.13
N SER A 152 17.47 3.62 12.46
CA SER A 152 18.70 2.90 12.08
C SER A 152 18.70 1.52 12.76
N GLY A 153 19.19 0.48 12.10
CA GLY A 153 19.28 -0.85 12.72
C GLY A 153 20.18 -0.89 13.96
N ASP A 154 21.16 0.02 14.03
CA ASP A 154 22.00 0.21 15.21
C ASP A 154 21.30 0.97 16.36
N GLU A 155 20.25 1.75 16.05
CA GLU A 155 19.46 2.49 17.05
C GLU A 155 18.36 1.60 17.63
N HIS A 156 17.58 0.93 16.77
CA HIS A 156 16.47 0.07 17.20
C HIS A 156 16.06 -0.92 16.11
N LEU A 157 15.80 -2.17 16.51
CA LEU A 157 15.07 -3.14 15.71
C LEU A 157 13.66 -3.26 16.25
N PHE A 158 12.67 -3.28 15.37
CA PHE A 158 11.27 -3.34 15.80
C PHE A 158 10.82 -4.78 16.02
N PHE A 159 9.93 -4.98 16.98
CA PHE A 159 9.31 -6.27 17.26
C PHE A 159 7.79 -6.18 17.18
N GLU A 160 7.13 -7.21 16.65
CA GLU A 160 5.67 -7.27 16.68
C GLU A 160 5.17 -7.23 18.13
N ASP A 161 4.04 -6.56 18.33
CA ASP A 161 3.40 -6.35 19.63
C ASP A 161 4.16 -5.46 20.63
N GLU A 162 5.31 -4.91 20.26
CA GLU A 162 6.01 -3.88 21.03
C GLU A 162 5.14 -2.64 21.23
N THR A 163 5.15 -2.06 22.43
CA THR A 163 4.44 -0.81 22.74
C THR A 163 5.40 0.36 22.69
N LEU A 164 5.10 1.34 21.85
CA LEU A 164 5.94 2.51 21.62
C LEU A 164 5.22 3.78 22.06
N LYS A 165 5.95 4.66 22.76
CA LYS A 165 5.51 6.01 23.11
C LYS A 165 6.23 7.02 22.24
N ILE A 166 5.50 7.62 21.31
CA ILE A 166 6.03 8.55 20.32
C ILE A 166 5.84 9.97 20.84
N HIS A 167 6.94 10.68 21.06
CA HIS A 167 6.92 12.08 21.48
C HIS A 167 6.74 12.98 20.26
N ILE A 168 5.63 13.69 20.23
CA ILE A 168 5.31 14.67 19.21
C ILE A 168 5.69 16.05 19.75
N GLU A 169 6.59 16.72 19.02
CA GLU A 169 6.85 18.15 19.16
C GLU A 169 6.80 18.76 17.76
N TYR A 170 5.74 19.51 17.47
CA TYR A 170 5.49 20.07 16.15
C TYR A 170 5.00 21.52 16.22
N GLY A 171 5.64 22.41 15.46
CA GLY A 171 5.39 23.85 15.58
C GLY A 171 5.73 24.40 16.97
N SER A 172 5.13 25.54 17.33
CA SER A 172 5.31 26.19 18.64
C SER A 172 4.54 25.51 19.76
N ASP A 173 3.35 25.00 19.48
CA ASP A 173 2.35 24.73 20.51
C ASP A 173 1.89 23.28 20.59
N LEU A 174 2.19 22.44 19.59
CA LEU A 174 1.72 21.06 19.58
C LEU A 174 2.77 20.12 20.18
N LYS A 175 2.55 19.74 21.43
CA LYS A 175 3.41 18.81 22.16
C LYS A 175 2.62 17.74 22.88
N GLY A 176 3.15 16.52 22.89
CA GLY A 176 2.59 15.44 23.70
C GLY A 176 3.07 14.07 23.29
N VAL A 177 2.44 13.04 23.83
CA VAL A 177 2.83 11.64 23.61
C VAL A 177 1.66 10.88 23.00
N ILE A 178 1.96 10.13 21.94
CA ILE A 178 1.03 9.19 21.31
C ILE A 178 1.56 7.78 21.57
N THR A 179 0.74 6.95 22.18
CA THR A 179 1.07 5.54 22.43
C THR A 179 0.49 4.66 21.33
N GLY A 180 1.25 3.66 20.89
CA GLY A 180 0.78 2.69 19.92
C GLY A 180 1.51 1.36 20.00
N LYS A 181 0.93 0.36 19.35
CA LYS A 181 1.47 -1.00 19.28
C LYS A 181 2.00 -1.29 17.88
N VAL A 182 3.16 -1.92 17.78
CA VAL A 182 3.72 -2.39 16.51
C VAL A 182 2.86 -3.54 15.98
N VAL A 183 2.33 -3.37 14.76
CA VAL A 183 1.44 -4.34 14.09
C VAL A 183 2.04 -4.91 12.82
N THR A 184 3.19 -4.40 12.38
CA THR A 184 3.89 -4.90 11.19
C THR A 184 5.36 -4.48 11.28
N VAL A 185 6.27 -5.38 10.94
CA VAL A 185 7.71 -5.13 10.99
C VAL A 185 8.35 -5.48 9.65
N ASN A 186 9.33 -4.70 9.23
CA ASN A 186 10.22 -5.03 8.13
C ASN A 186 11.64 -4.58 8.49
N ASN A 187 12.37 -5.49 9.16
CA ASN A 187 13.77 -5.29 9.57
C ASN A 187 14.78 -5.63 8.46
N ASP A 188 14.35 -6.32 7.39
CA ASP A 188 15.19 -6.60 6.22
C ASP A 188 15.35 -5.37 5.30
N LYS A 189 14.48 -4.37 5.47
CA LYS A 189 14.58 -3.07 4.80
C LYS A 189 15.66 -2.23 5.47
N GLU A 190 16.37 -1.44 4.68
CA GLU A 190 17.34 -0.46 5.17
C GLU A 190 16.85 0.97 4.87
N PRO A 191 16.52 1.80 5.89
CA PRO A 191 16.47 1.46 7.32
C PRO A 191 15.25 0.56 7.67
N PRO A 192 15.33 -0.19 8.80
CA PRO A 192 14.20 -0.93 9.36
C PRO A 192 12.94 -0.08 9.51
N THR A 193 11.77 -0.71 9.32
CA THR A 193 10.48 -0.02 9.42
C THR A 193 9.47 -0.80 10.24
N ALA A 194 8.57 -0.07 10.91
CA ALA A 194 7.43 -0.63 11.62
C ALA A 194 6.15 0.15 11.36
N GLY A 195 5.05 -0.58 11.17
CA GLY A 195 3.70 -0.04 11.23
C GLY A 195 3.21 -0.05 12.66
N VAL A 196 2.80 1.10 13.18
CA VAL A 196 2.30 1.28 14.55
C VAL A 196 0.82 1.64 14.49
N ARG A 197 -0.01 0.93 15.26
CA ARG A 197 -1.43 1.28 15.49
C ARG A 197 -1.56 2.00 16.81
N PHE A 198 -2.14 3.20 16.80
CA PHE A 198 -2.36 3.96 18.03
C PHE A 198 -3.46 3.33 18.88
N ASP A 199 -3.33 3.49 20.19
CA ASP A 199 -4.42 3.20 21.10
C ASP A 199 -5.48 4.33 21.07
N GLU A 200 -6.49 4.23 21.92
CA GLU A 200 -7.56 5.22 21.98
C GLU A 200 -7.16 6.50 22.74
N SER A 201 -5.99 6.53 23.37
CA SER A 201 -5.49 7.70 24.13
C SER A 201 -5.14 8.88 23.21
N SER A 202 -4.90 10.04 23.81
CA SER A 202 -4.43 11.26 23.14
C SER A 202 -5.22 11.63 21.88
N SER A 203 -6.53 11.37 21.84
CA SER A 203 -7.34 11.47 20.61
C SER A 203 -7.37 12.89 20.01
N THR A 204 -7.39 13.92 20.84
CA THR A 204 -7.28 15.32 20.43
C THR A 204 -5.94 15.59 19.77
N LEU A 205 -4.83 15.24 20.44
CA LEU A 205 -3.47 15.39 19.92
C LEU A 205 -3.29 14.67 18.58
N ARG A 206 -3.82 13.45 18.44
CA ARG A 206 -3.74 12.68 17.19
C ARG A 206 -4.41 13.39 16.01
N LYS A 207 -5.58 13.98 16.25
CA LYS A 207 -6.32 14.73 15.21
C LYS A 207 -5.66 16.06 14.91
N GLU A 208 -5.27 16.81 15.93
CA GLU A 208 -4.60 18.11 15.76
C GLU A 208 -3.28 17.95 15.00
N PHE A 209 -2.48 16.94 15.34
CA PHE A 209 -1.25 16.67 14.63
C PHE A 209 -1.49 16.30 13.16
N PHE A 210 -2.50 15.46 12.88
CA PHE A 210 -2.90 15.16 11.51
C PHE A 210 -3.25 16.43 10.72
N TYR A 211 -4.07 17.31 11.28
CA TYR A 211 -4.47 18.54 10.59
C TYR A 211 -3.30 19.49 10.35
N GLN A 212 -2.39 19.64 11.33
CA GLN A 212 -1.19 20.47 11.16
C GLN A 212 -0.31 19.95 10.01
N LEU A 213 -0.04 18.64 9.96
CA LEU A 213 0.68 18.03 8.85
C LEU A 213 0.00 18.27 7.50
N LEU A 214 -1.34 18.23 7.46
CA LEU A 214 -2.11 18.44 6.22
C LEU A 214 -2.02 19.89 5.75
N PHE A 215 -2.09 20.85 6.66
CA PHE A 215 -1.94 22.27 6.35
C PHE A 215 -0.54 22.57 5.81
N ASP A 216 0.51 22.06 6.45
CA ASP A 216 1.89 22.31 6.04
C ASP A 216 2.23 21.66 4.69
N MET A 217 1.68 20.48 4.40
CA MET A 217 1.79 19.85 3.08
C MET A 217 1.20 20.75 1.99
N ARG A 218 0.00 21.30 2.21
CA ARG A 218 -0.66 22.18 1.24
C ARG A 218 0.07 23.53 1.08
N ALA A 219 0.61 24.08 2.16
CA ALA A 219 1.36 25.34 2.11
C ALA A 219 2.70 25.22 1.36
N ASN A 220 3.32 24.04 1.40
CA ASN A 220 4.57 23.77 0.67
C ASN A 220 4.35 23.32 -0.79
N ASP A 221 3.13 22.94 -1.17
CA ASP A 221 2.78 22.60 -2.55
C ASP A 221 2.51 23.87 -3.38
N ARG A 222 3.59 24.55 -3.79
CA ARG A 222 3.55 25.74 -4.67
C ARG A 222 3.07 25.46 -6.11
N SER A 223 2.50 24.29 -6.37
CA SER A 223 1.91 23.97 -7.68
C SER A 223 0.49 24.55 -7.87
N LEU A 224 -0.11 25.11 -6.81
CA LEU A 224 -1.42 25.76 -6.85
C LEU A 224 -1.36 27.30 -6.87
N ASP A 225 -0.16 27.89 -6.85
CA ASP A 225 0.05 29.30 -7.15
C ASP A 225 0.13 29.50 -8.67
N VAL A 226 -1.00 29.34 -9.36
CA VAL A 226 -1.19 29.75 -10.76
C VAL A 226 -2.38 30.71 -10.85
#